data_AF-A0A359M434-F1
#
_entry.id   AF-A0A359M434-F1
#
_cell.length_a   1.000
_cell.length_b   1.000
_cell.length_c   1.000
_cell.angle_alpha   90.00
_cell.angle_beta   90.00
_cell.angle_gamma   90.00
#
_symmetry.space_group_name_H-M   'P 1'
#
loop_
_entity.id
_entity.type
_entity.pdbx_description
1 polymer ?
#
loop_
_entity_poly.entity_id
_entity_poly.type
_entity_poly.pdbx_seq_one_letter_code
_entity_poly.pdbx_strand_id
1 'polypeptide(L)'
;MDRVIANLLGGDSGQGVVVNGEGNRIVLDFPSLQSAFQMLQPWSGKEKRAELFNRLHEALRMAGLSLVVQVKGRIMAELGADAKGGPVLKLLGVA
;
A
#
# COMPACT_ATOMS: atom_id res chain seq x y z
N MET A 1 17.39 -3.41 -16.53
CA MET A 1 16.70 -3.56 -15.24
C MET A 1 15.42 -4.31 -15.51
N ASP A 2 15.34 -5.54 -15.00
CA ASP A 2 14.26 -6.51 -15.22
C ASP A 2 12.93 -6.00 -14.67
N ARG A 3 11.87 -6.05 -15.49
CA ARG A 3 10.49 -5.74 -15.07
C ARG A 3 9.76 -7.05 -14.81
N VAL A 4 9.65 -7.47 -13.55
CA VAL A 4 8.80 -8.61 -13.18
C VAL A 4 7.40 -8.07 -12.92
N ILE A 5 6.48 -8.25 -13.89
CA ILE A 5 5.06 -7.91 -13.73
C ILE A 5 4.38 -9.10 -13.07
N ALA A 6 4.25 -9.06 -11.74
CA ALA A 6 3.53 -10.09 -11.00
C ALA A 6 2.04 -9.71 -10.97
N ASN A 7 1.24 -10.33 -11.83
CA ASN A 7 -0.21 -10.24 -11.80
C ASN A 7 -0.76 -11.12 -10.65
N LEU A 8 -0.49 -10.74 -9.39
CA LEU A 8 -0.81 -11.58 -8.22
C LEU A 8 -2.22 -11.34 -7.65
N LEU A 9 -3.01 -10.44 -8.25
CA LEU A 9 -4.39 -10.15 -7.82
C LEU A 9 -5.28 -9.86 -9.04
N GLY A 10 -5.33 -10.80 -9.98
CA GLY A 10 -6.07 -10.66 -11.24
C GLY A 10 -7.03 -11.82 -11.48
N GLY A 11 -8.23 -11.74 -10.90
CA GLY A 11 -9.41 -12.26 -11.59
C GLY A 11 -9.65 -11.38 -12.82
N ASP A 12 -9.35 -11.94 -14.00
CA ASP A 12 -9.87 -11.67 -15.35
C ASP A 12 -10.56 -10.31 -15.66
N SER A 13 -9.97 -9.19 -15.25
CA SER A 13 -10.46 -7.85 -15.61
C SER A 13 -9.26 -6.92 -15.60
N GLY A 14 -8.99 -6.21 -16.69
CA GLY A 14 -7.88 -5.26 -16.85
C GLY A 14 -7.92 -4.01 -15.95
N GLN A 15 -8.38 -4.16 -14.70
CA GLN A 15 -8.49 -3.17 -13.63
C GLN A 15 -7.70 -3.58 -12.37
N GLY A 16 -6.73 -4.50 -12.52
CA GLY A 16 -5.93 -5.03 -11.42
C GLY A 16 -4.96 -3.99 -10.82
N VAL A 17 -4.58 -4.21 -9.56
CA VAL A 17 -3.52 -3.44 -8.89
C VAL A 17 -2.19 -3.83 -9.51
N VAL A 18 -1.39 -2.84 -9.91
CA VAL A 18 -0.02 -3.09 -10.38
C VAL A 18 0.88 -3.17 -9.17
N VAL A 19 1.60 -4.28 -9.02
CA VAL A 19 2.58 -4.49 -7.96
C VAL A 19 3.97 -4.45 -8.57
N ASN A 20 4.78 -3.45 -8.18
CA ASN A 20 6.18 -3.34 -8.61
C ASN A 20 7.11 -3.47 -7.41
N GLY A 21 8.20 -4.23 -7.56
CA GLY A 21 9.31 -4.27 -6.62
C GLY A 21 10.48 -3.47 -7.16
N GLU A 22 10.91 -2.44 -6.42
CA GLU A 22 12.03 -1.56 -6.74
C GLU A 22 13.02 -1.57 -5.58
N GLY A 23 13.98 -2.50 -5.61
CA GLY A 23 14.94 -2.66 -4.52
C GLY A 23 14.25 -3.02 -3.20
N ASN A 24 14.29 -2.12 -2.22
CA ASN A 24 13.61 -2.26 -0.94
C ASN A 24 12.17 -1.69 -0.92
N ARG A 25 11.66 -1.24 -2.07
CA ARG A 25 10.35 -0.60 -2.20
C ARG A 25 9.35 -1.49 -2.93
N ILE A 26 8.18 -1.66 -2.35
CA ILE A 26 7.01 -2.29 -2.97
C ILE A 26 6.05 -1.17 -3.34
N VAL A 27 5.67 -1.07 -4.61
CA VAL A 27 4.72 -0.07 -5.11
C VAL A 27 3.42 -0.77 -5.50
N LEU A 28 2.32 -0.36 -4.88
CA LEU A 28 0.97 -0.75 -5.25
C LEU A 28 0.32 0.42 -5.99
N ASP A 29 0.19 0.33 -7.31
CA ASP A 29 -0.49 1.35 -8.11
C ASP A 29 -1.91 0.91 -8.45
N PHE A 30 -2.87 1.68 -7.96
CA PHE A 30 -4.28 1.45 -8.12
C PHE A 30 -4.85 2.33 -9.24
N PRO A 31 -5.80 1.81 -10.05
CA PRO A 31 -6.44 2.60 -11.09
C PRO A 31 -7.37 3.69 -10.53
N SER A 32 -7.82 3.57 -9.28
CA SER A 32 -8.69 4.55 -8.62
C SER A 32 -8.56 4.53 -7.09
N LEU A 33 -8.97 5.62 -6.44
CA LEU A 33 -9.09 5.68 -4.97
C LEU A 33 -10.09 4.65 -4.45
N GLN A 34 -11.20 4.42 -5.17
CA GLN A 34 -12.20 3.42 -4.78
C GLN A 34 -11.59 2.02 -4.73
N SER A 35 -10.77 1.65 -5.72
CA SER A 35 -10.05 0.36 -5.75
C SER A 35 -9.08 0.23 -4.57
N ALA A 36 -8.37 1.31 -4.20
CA ALA A 36 -7.52 1.34 -3.02
C ALA A 36 -8.33 1.16 -1.72
N PHE A 37 -9.49 1.80 -1.61
CA PHE A 37 -10.39 1.63 -0.46
C PHE A 37 -11.01 0.23 -0.38
N GLN A 38 -11.34 -0.38 -1.51
CA GLN A 38 -11.85 -1.76 -1.57
C GLN A 38 -10.85 -2.76 -1.02
N MET A 39 -9.54 -2.58 -1.28
CA MET A 39 -8.50 -3.39 -0.65
C MET A 39 -8.57 -3.31 0.87
N LEU A 40 -8.95 -2.14 1.42
CA LEU A 40 -9.02 -1.93 2.86
C LEU A 40 -10.34 -2.37 3.50
N GLN A 41 -11.37 -2.70 2.70
CA GLN A 41 -12.68 -3.13 3.21
C GLN A 41 -12.69 -4.40 4.06
N PRO A 42 -11.86 -5.44 3.79
CA PRO A 42 -11.81 -6.64 4.62
C PRO A 42 -11.49 -6.36 6.08
N TRP A 43 -10.82 -5.24 6.38
CA TRP A 43 -10.53 -4.78 7.72
C TRP A 43 -11.60 -3.78 8.16
N SER A 44 -12.76 -4.28 8.56
CA SER A 44 -13.86 -3.44 9.06
C SER A 44 -13.57 -2.94 10.50
N GLY A 45 -13.71 -1.63 10.71
CA GLY A 45 -13.43 -0.95 11.97
C GLY A 45 -12.23 0.01 11.89
N LYS A 46 -12.39 1.25 12.37
CA LYS A 46 -11.31 2.27 12.32
C LYS A 46 -10.11 1.84 13.19
N GLU A 47 -10.37 1.32 14.39
CA GLU A 47 -9.34 0.89 15.33
C GLU A 47 -8.57 -0.33 14.82
N LYS A 48 -9.27 -1.37 14.34
CA LYS A 48 -8.64 -2.56 13.77
C LYS A 48 -7.76 -2.25 12.56
N ARG A 49 -8.19 -1.30 11.72
CA ARG A 49 -7.38 -0.81 10.59
C ARG A 49 -6.13 -0.10 11.08
N ALA A 50 -6.26 0.84 12.01
CA ALA A 50 -5.11 1.57 12.55
C ALA A 50 -4.09 0.61 13.18
N GLU A 51 -4.54 -0.37 13.98
CA GLU A 51 -3.66 -1.36 14.58
C GLU A 51 -2.93 -2.21 13.53
N LEU A 52 -3.65 -2.68 12.50
CA LEU A 52 -3.06 -3.46 11.43
C LEU A 52 -2.04 -2.64 10.62
N PHE A 53 -2.36 -1.39 10.30
CA PHE A 53 -1.43 -0.50 9.61
C PHE A 53 -0.18 -0.22 10.45
N ASN A 54 -0.31 -0.05 11.77
CA ASN A 54 0.83 0.09 12.68
C ASN A 54 1.71 -1.16 12.67
N ARG A 55 1.11 -2.35 12.82
CA ARG A 55 1.84 -3.62 12.77
C ARG A 55 2.55 -3.82 11.44
N LEU A 56 1.89 -3.48 10.33
CA LEU A 56 2.47 -3.57 8.99
C LEU A 56 3.61 -2.56 8.79
N HIS A 57 3.42 -1.31 9.23
CA HIS A 57 4.45 -0.28 9.20
C HIS A 57 5.71 -0.75 9.95
N GLU A 58 5.54 -1.24 11.18
CA GLU A 58 6.64 -1.74 12.01
C GLU A 58 7.33 -2.96 11.38
N ALA A 59 6.57 -3.92 10.87
CA ALA A 59 7.13 -5.09 10.21
C ALA A 59 7.97 -4.72 8.98
N LEU A 60 7.46 -3.82 8.13
CA LEU A 60 8.17 -3.31 6.97
C LEU A 60 9.44 -2.53 7.38
N ARG A 61 9.32 -1.68 8.40
CA ARG A 61 10.44 -0.90 8.94
C ARG A 61 11.55 -1.81 9.46
N MET A 62 11.22 -2.84 10.23
CA MET A 62 12.19 -3.83 10.73
C MET A 62 12.87 -4.62 9.60
N ALA A 63 12.14 -4.88 8.52
CA ALA A 63 12.67 -5.57 7.34
C ALA A 63 13.48 -4.65 6.41
N GLY A 64 13.59 -3.35 6.70
CA GLY A 64 14.22 -2.37 5.81
C GLY A 64 13.44 -2.13 4.51
N LEU A 65 12.16 -2.53 4.47
CA LEU A 65 11.27 -2.43 3.32
C LEU A 65 10.35 -1.22 3.42
N SER A 66 9.92 -0.73 2.27
CA SER A 66 8.98 0.38 2.14
C SER A 66 7.81 -0.03 1.24
N LEU A 67 6.58 0.24 1.66
CA LEU A 67 5.38 0.03 0.86
C LEU A 67 4.80 1.39 0.46
N VAL A 68 4.69 1.63 -0.84
CA VAL A 68 4.14 2.85 -1.42
C VAL A 68 2.82 2.52 -2.09
N VAL A 69 1.75 3.17 -1.62
CA VAL A 69 0.43 3.10 -2.24
C VAL A 69 0.27 4.30 -3.16
N GLN A 70 0.01 4.04 -4.44
CA GLN A 70 -0.21 5.03 -5.46
C GLN A 70 -1.59 4.88 -6.09
N VAL A 71 -2.15 5.99 -6.56
CA VAL A 71 -3.33 5.98 -7.42
C VAL A 71 -3.00 6.76 -8.67
N LYS A 72 -3.00 6.08 -9.82
CA LYS A 72 -2.61 6.66 -11.11
C LYS A 72 -1.23 7.34 -11.03
N GLY A 73 -0.26 6.66 -10.41
CA GLY A 73 1.10 7.15 -10.22
C GLY A 73 1.27 8.28 -9.18
N ARG A 74 0.20 8.71 -8.49
CA ARG A 74 0.29 9.69 -7.40
C ARG A 74 0.38 8.98 -6.05
N ILE A 75 1.41 9.29 -5.26
CA ILE A 75 1.62 8.70 -3.94
C ILE A 75 0.52 9.15 -2.97
N MET A 76 -0.22 8.17 -2.45
CA MET A 76 -1.29 8.38 -1.47
C MET A 76 -0.82 8.04 -0.06
N ALA A 77 -0.05 6.97 0.11
CA ALA A 77 0.47 6.56 1.41
C ALA A 77 1.83 5.87 1.28
N GLU A 78 2.61 5.91 2.36
CA GLU A 78 3.89 5.23 2.47
C GLU A 78 4.01 4.59 3.86
N LEU A 79 4.49 3.36 3.92
CA LEU A 79 4.67 2.56 5.14
C LEU A 79 6.07 1.94 5.13
N GLY A 80 6.63 1.66 6.31
CA GLY A 80 7.94 1.02 6.43
C GLY A 80 9.11 1.99 6.58
N ALA A 81 10.30 1.55 6.15
CA ALA A 81 11.59 2.17 6.47
C ALA A 81 11.72 3.63 5.99
N ASP A 82 11.15 3.94 4.82
CA ASP A 82 11.23 5.28 4.23
C ASP A 82 9.97 6.12 4.43
N ALA A 83 9.01 5.64 5.23
CA ALA A 83 7.72 6.31 5.38
C ALA A 83 7.88 7.73 5.95
N LYS A 84 7.77 8.72 5.07
CA LYS A 84 7.64 10.12 5.45
C LYS A 84 6.19 10.35 5.82
N GLY A 85 5.85 10.31 7.10
CA GLY A 85 4.50 10.49 7.63
C GLY A 85 3.65 11.46 6.79
N GLY A 86 2.69 10.92 6.04
CA GLY A 86 1.86 11.66 5.07
C GLY A 86 0.45 11.94 5.56
N PRO A 87 -0.28 12.91 4.96
CA PRO A 87 -1.63 13.30 5.38
C PRO A 87 -2.66 12.16 5.38
N VAL A 88 -2.43 11.07 4.62
CA VAL A 88 -3.29 9.88 4.63
C VAL A 88 -3.07 8.99 5.86
N LEU A 89 -1.88 8.96 6.47
CA LEU A 89 -1.67 8.23 7.74
C LEU A 89 -2.52 8.82 8.87
N LYS A 90 -2.65 10.16 8.89
CA LYS A 90 -3.58 10.86 9.79
C LYS A 90 -5.05 10.49 9.55
N LEU A 91 -5.45 10.28 8.28
CA LEU A 91 -6.81 9.85 7.94
C LEU A 91 -7.08 8.39 8.32
N LEU A 92 -6.04 7.55 8.32
CA LEU A 92 -6.11 6.13 8.71
C LEU A 92 -5.98 5.90 10.23
N GLY A 93 -5.82 6.97 11.02
CA GLY A 93 -5.72 6.88 12.48
C GLY A 93 -4.37 6.38 12.99
N VAL A 94 -3.36 6.41 12.14
CA VAL A 94 -1.98 6.07 12.49
C VAL A 94 -1.26 7.38 12.77
N ALA A 95 -1.03 7.64 14.06
CA ALA A 95 -0.25 8.76 14.57
C ALA A 95 1.13 8.27 15.02
#